data_AF-X1P9D1-F1
#
_entry.id   AF-X1P9D1-F1
#
_cell.length_a   1.000
_cell.length_b   1.000
_cell.length_c   1.000
_cell.angle_alpha   90.00
_cell.angle_beta   90.00
_cell.angle_gamma   90.00
#
_symmetry.space_group_name_H-M   'P 1'
#
loop_
_entity.id
_entity.type
_entity.pdbx_description
1 polymer ?
#
loop_
_entity_poly.entity_id
_entity_poly.type
_entity_poly.pdbx_seq_one_letter_code
_entity_poly.pdbx_strand_id
1 'polypeptide(L)'
;FLVEAKAHVPELLSPGTKASSKSKEFIERSLKEVQSFLRVDPIVNWSQALYQYTNRLAHLYLMRELNKMPTFLAFVYFVGDHEMEGPSTVGEWQSAIQVVNGVLGLRESHRLSKYVHDVFIDVADIKEATAKAR
;
A
#
# COMPACT_ATOMS: atom_id res chain seq x y z
N PHE A 1 -1.71 13.79 -3.92
CA PHE A 1 -1.47 12.34 -4.07
C PHE A 1 -0.66 11.86 -2.88
N LEU A 2 -0.96 10.66 -2.38
CA LEU A 2 -0.09 9.87 -1.52
C LEU A 2 0.61 8.86 -2.43
N VAL A 3 1.92 8.68 -2.27
CA VAL A 3 2.70 7.76 -3.11
C VAL A 3 3.55 6.88 -2.20
N GLU A 4 3.57 5.58 -2.46
CA GLU A 4 4.47 4.63 -1.82
C GLU A 4 5.07 3.73 -2.89
N ALA A 5 6.40 3.75 -3.01
CA ALA A 5 7.13 2.95 -3.97
C ALA A 5 7.76 1.71 -3.30
N LYS A 6 7.85 0.61 -4.05
CA LYS A 6 8.48 -0.65 -3.65
C LYS A 6 9.25 -1.28 -4.81
N ALA A 7 10.39 -1.88 -4.49
CA ALA A 7 11.26 -2.53 -5.47
C ALA A 7 11.19 -4.07 -5.38
N HIS A 8 10.82 -4.63 -4.22
CA HIS A 8 10.77 -6.07 -4.04
C HIS A 8 9.63 -6.55 -3.11
N VAL A 9 9.17 -7.79 -3.28
CA VAL A 9 8.02 -8.36 -2.54
C VAL A 9 8.18 -8.30 -1.02
N PRO A 10 9.36 -8.54 -0.41
CA PRO A 10 9.51 -8.48 1.04
C PRO A 10 9.12 -7.13 1.68
N GLU A 11 9.15 -6.02 0.93
CA GLU A 11 8.72 -4.70 1.41
C GLU A 11 7.22 -4.60 1.66
N LEU A 12 6.41 -5.49 1.06
CA LEU A 12 4.99 -5.59 1.38
C LEU A 12 4.78 -6.08 2.81
N LEU A 13 5.68 -6.94 3.30
CA LEU A 13 5.63 -7.57 4.62
C LEU A 13 6.19 -6.64 5.72
N SER A 14 5.76 -5.39 5.72
CA SER A 14 6.24 -4.43 6.71
C SER A 14 5.88 -4.88 8.14
N PRO A 15 6.80 -4.71 9.10
CA PRO A 15 6.54 -5.05 10.49
C PRO A 15 5.46 -4.16 11.08
N GLY A 16 4.95 -4.53 12.25
CA GLY A 16 4.03 -3.71 13.02
C GLY A 16 4.58 -2.32 13.36
N THR A 17 3.69 -1.46 13.82
CA THR A 17 4.05 -0.12 14.28
C THR A 17 5.09 -0.18 15.39
N LYS A 18 6.12 0.68 15.29
CA LYS A 18 7.15 0.88 16.33
C LYS A 18 6.79 2.00 17.32
N ALA A 19 5.54 2.47 17.30
CA ALA A 19 5.08 3.55 18.15
C ALA A 19 5.02 3.14 19.63
N SER A 20 5.23 4.11 20.52
CA SER A 20 5.04 3.92 21.97
C SER A 20 3.57 3.67 22.30
N SER A 21 3.28 3.14 23.51
CA SER A 21 1.95 2.66 23.90
C SER A 21 0.82 3.65 23.63
N LYS A 22 0.99 4.93 24.01
CA LYS A 22 -0.02 5.98 23.77
C LYS A 22 -0.29 6.19 22.27
N SER A 23 0.76 6.31 21.47
CA SER A 23 0.61 6.48 20.01
C SER A 23 0.06 5.22 19.34
N LYS A 24 0.40 4.04 19.86
CA LYS A 24 -0.11 2.75 19.39
C LYS A 24 -1.63 2.66 19.54
N GLU A 25 -2.19 3.09 20.67
CA GLU A 25 -3.65 3.12 20.88
C GLU A 25 -4.36 4.02 19.86
N PHE A 26 -3.79 5.19 19.55
CA PHE A 26 -4.34 6.08 18.52
C PHE A 26 -4.30 5.43 17.13
N ILE A 27 -3.18 4.79 16.78
CA ILE A 27 -3.01 4.08 15.51
C ILE A 27 -4.05 2.95 15.41
N GLU A 28 -4.17 2.10 16.43
CA GLU A 28 -5.11 0.98 16.44
C GLU A 28 -6.56 1.45 16.29
N ARG A 29 -6.93 2.55 16.96
CA ARG A 29 -8.26 3.15 16.82
C ARG A 29 -8.51 3.63 15.40
N SER A 30 -7.55 4.36 14.81
CA SER A 30 -7.65 4.86 13.44
C SER A 30 -7.77 3.71 12.43
N LEU A 31 -6.97 2.65 12.57
CA LEU A 31 -7.05 1.47 11.70
C LEU A 31 -8.39 0.74 11.84
N LYS A 32 -8.93 0.60 13.05
CA LYS A 32 -10.25 0.00 13.29
C LYS A 32 -11.39 0.82 12.67
N GLU A 33 -11.28 2.14 12.69
CA GLU A 33 -12.25 3.02 12.04
C GLU A 33 -12.26 2.79 10.52
N VAL A 34 -11.07 2.65 9.91
CA VAL A 34 -10.94 2.33 8.48
C VAL A 34 -11.52 0.95 8.17
N GLN A 35 -11.22 -0.07 8.98
CA GLN A 35 -11.79 -1.41 8.81
C GLN A 35 -13.33 -1.38 8.84
N SER A 36 -13.89 -0.65 9.81
CA SER A 36 -15.35 -0.49 9.94
C SER A 36 -15.95 0.24 8.74
N PHE A 37 -15.29 1.32 8.28
CA PHE A 37 -15.70 2.07 7.11
C PHE A 37 -15.72 1.21 5.85
N LEU A 38 -14.69 0.36 5.67
CA LEU A 38 -14.54 -0.56 4.54
C LEU A 38 -15.39 -1.83 4.68
N ARG A 39 -15.94 -2.11 5.87
CA ARG A 39 -16.71 -3.33 6.21
C ARG A 39 -15.91 -4.61 5.97
N VAL A 40 -14.66 -4.61 6.45
CA VAL A 40 -13.74 -5.75 6.30
C VAL A 40 -13.49 -6.42 7.64
N ASP A 41 -13.16 -7.71 7.57
CA ASP A 41 -12.77 -8.54 8.71
C ASP A 41 -11.42 -9.20 8.37
N PRO A 42 -10.29 -8.64 8.84
CA PRO A 42 -8.96 -9.08 8.44
C PRO A 42 -8.50 -10.33 9.19
N ILE A 43 -7.67 -11.15 8.54
CA ILE A 43 -7.03 -12.31 9.18
C ILE A 43 -5.96 -11.87 10.18
N VAL A 44 -5.34 -10.70 9.94
CA VAL A 44 -4.24 -10.16 10.75
C VAL A 44 -4.59 -8.83 11.40
N ASN A 45 -3.94 -8.54 12.52
CA ASN A 45 -4.01 -7.21 13.13
C ASN A 45 -3.20 -6.21 12.27
N TRP A 46 -3.91 -5.25 11.66
CA TRP A 46 -3.34 -4.21 10.79
C TRP A 46 -2.23 -3.36 11.44
N SER A 47 -2.18 -3.29 12.77
CA SER A 47 -1.12 -2.58 13.50
C SER A 47 0.14 -3.41 13.74
N GLN A 48 0.06 -4.73 13.56
CA GLN A 48 1.12 -5.70 13.87
C GLN A 48 1.79 -6.28 12.63
N ALA A 49 1.11 -6.28 11.49
CA ALA A 49 1.64 -6.76 10.21
C ALA A 49 1.10 -5.89 9.08
N LEU A 50 1.87 -5.79 7.98
CA LEU A 50 1.49 -5.03 6.78
C LEU A 50 1.19 -3.55 7.10
N TYR A 51 1.81 -3.03 8.18
CA TYR A 51 1.47 -1.73 8.75
C TYR A 51 1.68 -0.56 7.79
N GLN A 52 2.71 -0.58 6.94
CA GLN A 52 2.90 0.49 5.95
C GLN A 52 1.68 0.62 5.04
N TYR A 53 1.21 -0.49 4.47
CA TYR A 53 0.04 -0.53 3.60
C TYR A 53 -1.22 -0.03 4.32
N THR A 54 -1.50 -0.58 5.51
CA THR A 54 -2.71 -0.24 6.28
C THR A 54 -2.69 1.21 6.76
N ASN A 55 -1.51 1.73 7.10
CA ASN A 55 -1.30 3.12 7.44
C ASN A 55 -1.54 4.05 6.24
N ARG A 56 -1.16 3.67 5.02
CA ARG A 56 -1.50 4.46 3.81
C ARG A 56 -2.99 4.50 3.55
N LEU A 57 -3.70 3.39 3.74
CA LEU A 57 -5.17 3.40 3.68
C LEU A 57 -5.80 4.32 4.73
N ALA A 58 -5.26 4.34 5.95
CA ALA A 58 -5.74 5.25 6.99
C ALA A 58 -5.52 6.73 6.63
N HIS A 59 -4.37 7.07 6.03
CA HIS A 59 -4.12 8.43 5.55
C HIS A 59 -5.05 8.82 4.41
N LEU A 60 -5.31 7.89 3.47
CA LEU A 60 -6.28 8.12 2.40
C LEU A 60 -7.68 8.37 2.95
N TYR A 61 -8.13 7.54 3.90
CA TYR A 61 -9.40 7.72 4.60
C TYR A 61 -9.48 9.06 5.32
N LEU A 62 -8.46 9.43 6.09
CA LEU A 62 -8.37 10.70 6.80
C LEU A 62 -8.52 11.89 5.85
N MET A 63 -7.74 11.94 4.78
CA MET A 63 -7.78 13.07 3.85
C MET A 63 -9.09 13.12 3.09
N ARG A 64 -9.55 11.98 2.58
CA ARG A 64 -10.65 11.95 1.62
C ARG A 64 -12.01 11.91 2.29
N GLU A 65 -12.16 11.06 3.30
CA GLU A 65 -13.48 10.82 3.89
C GLU A 65 -13.74 11.72 5.09
N LEU A 66 -12.74 11.95 5.94
CA LEU A 66 -12.90 12.86 7.07
C LEU A 66 -12.75 14.33 6.65
N ASN A 67 -11.73 14.65 5.84
CA ASN A 67 -11.41 16.04 5.47
C ASN A 67 -11.89 16.47 4.08
N LYS A 68 -12.58 15.59 3.33
CA LYS A 68 -13.18 15.89 2.00
C LYS A 68 -12.18 16.40 0.96
N MET A 69 -10.90 16.04 1.09
CA MET A 69 -9.88 16.39 0.11
C MET A 69 -9.87 15.36 -1.04
N PRO A 70 -9.75 15.77 -2.31
CA PRO A 70 -9.71 14.86 -3.45
C PRO A 70 -8.35 14.14 -3.55
N THR A 71 -8.04 13.29 -2.58
CA THR A 71 -6.77 12.56 -2.47
C THR A 71 -6.85 11.20 -3.17
N PHE A 72 -5.76 10.83 -3.82
CA PHE A 72 -5.51 9.52 -4.40
C PHE A 72 -4.26 8.92 -3.78
N LEU A 73 -4.22 7.59 -3.68
CA LEU A 73 -3.08 6.80 -3.24
C LEU A 73 -2.55 6.00 -4.42
N ALA A 74 -1.26 6.16 -4.73
CA ALA A 74 -0.57 5.37 -5.73
C ALA A 74 0.46 4.47 -5.04
N PHE A 75 0.32 3.16 -5.21
CA PHE A 75 1.41 2.22 -4.94
C PHE A 75 2.20 2.03 -6.22
N VAL A 76 3.49 2.31 -6.18
CA VAL A 76 4.39 2.20 -7.33
C VAL A 76 5.26 0.97 -7.14
N TYR A 77 5.25 0.06 -8.10
CA TYR A 77 5.94 -1.21 -8.06
C TYR A 77 6.95 -1.27 -9.21
N PHE A 78 8.24 -1.37 -8.88
CA PHE A 78 9.29 -1.50 -9.88
C PHE A 78 9.37 -2.94 -10.39
N VAL A 79 9.37 -3.10 -11.71
CA VAL A 79 9.47 -4.40 -12.40
C VAL A 79 10.87 -4.51 -12.99
N GLY A 80 11.49 -5.69 -12.85
CA GLY A 80 12.82 -5.97 -13.40
C GLY A 80 13.97 -5.37 -12.58
N ASP A 81 13.73 -4.96 -11.33
CA ASP A 81 14.78 -4.48 -10.43
C ASP A 81 15.61 -5.65 -9.87
N HIS A 82 16.51 -6.17 -10.70
CA HIS A 82 17.36 -7.32 -10.33
C HIS A 82 18.38 -7.00 -9.22
N GLU A 83 18.73 -5.73 -8.99
CA GLU A 83 19.63 -5.34 -7.90
C GLU A 83 18.98 -5.55 -6.53
N MET A 84 17.66 -5.39 -6.46
CA MET A 84 16.85 -5.57 -5.26
C MET A 84 16.19 -6.95 -5.18
N GLU A 85 16.54 -7.89 -6.07
CA GLU A 85 15.83 -9.18 -6.22
C GLU A 85 14.31 -8.99 -6.39
N GLY A 86 13.95 -7.93 -7.12
CA GLY A 86 12.57 -7.54 -7.38
C GLY A 86 11.86 -8.46 -8.38
N PRO A 87 10.51 -8.45 -8.39
CA PRO A 87 9.74 -9.18 -9.38
C PRO A 87 10.13 -8.86 -10.82
N SER A 88 10.23 -9.90 -11.64
CA SER A 88 10.56 -9.78 -13.06
C SER A 88 9.34 -9.45 -13.92
N THR A 89 8.13 -9.64 -13.38
CA THR A 89 6.88 -9.39 -14.12
C THR A 89 5.84 -8.66 -13.29
N VAL A 90 4.93 -7.97 -13.98
CA VAL A 90 3.72 -7.38 -13.35
C VAL A 90 2.86 -8.45 -12.68
N GLY A 91 2.77 -9.65 -13.26
CA GLY A 91 1.96 -10.75 -12.73
C GLY A 91 2.43 -11.26 -11.37
N GLU A 92 3.75 -11.26 -11.13
CA GLU A 92 4.34 -11.58 -9.83
C GLU A 92 3.93 -10.55 -8.76
N TRP A 93 3.99 -9.26 -9.09
CA TRP A 93 3.50 -8.21 -8.19
C TRP A 93 2.01 -8.34 -7.90
N GLN A 94 1.19 -8.53 -8.94
CA GLN A 94 -0.26 -8.68 -8.78
C GLN A 94 -0.61 -9.86 -7.86
N SER A 95 0.11 -10.98 -8.00
CA SER A 95 -0.05 -12.15 -7.14
C SER A 95 0.29 -11.82 -5.68
N ALA A 96 1.40 -11.14 -5.44
CA ALA A 96 1.80 -10.71 -4.10
C ALA A 96 0.81 -9.72 -3.46
N ILE A 97 0.32 -8.75 -4.24
CA ILE A 97 -0.69 -7.77 -3.81
C ILE A 97 -2.01 -8.46 -3.50
N GLN A 98 -2.42 -9.45 -4.30
CA GLN A 98 -3.64 -10.22 -4.05
C GLN A 98 -3.57 -10.96 -2.71
N VAL A 99 -2.41 -11.56 -2.39
CA VAL A 99 -2.19 -12.19 -1.07
C VAL A 99 -2.30 -11.17 0.06
N VAL A 100 -1.65 -10.01 -0.07
CA VAL A 100 -1.73 -8.91 0.91
C VAL A 100 -3.19 -8.48 1.12
N ASN A 101 -3.93 -8.22 0.04
CA ASN A 101 -5.33 -7.81 0.11
C ASN A 101 -6.20 -8.88 0.79
N GLY A 102 -6.01 -10.15 0.45
CA GLY A 102 -6.73 -11.26 1.08
C GLY A 102 -6.47 -11.36 2.58
N VAL A 103 -5.21 -11.25 3.00
CA VAL A 103 -4.81 -11.27 4.42
C VAL A 103 -5.39 -10.06 5.18
N LEU A 104 -5.47 -8.90 4.53
CA LEU A 104 -6.08 -7.70 5.09
C LEU A 104 -7.62 -7.69 5.05
N GLY A 105 -8.25 -8.73 4.49
CA GLY A 105 -9.71 -8.81 4.33
C GLY A 105 -10.28 -7.83 3.32
N LEU A 106 -9.44 -7.23 2.46
CA LEU A 106 -9.84 -6.26 1.46
C LEU A 106 -10.49 -6.97 0.27
N ARG A 107 -11.68 -6.52 -0.11
CA ARG A 107 -12.35 -6.94 -1.34
C ARG A 107 -11.82 -6.12 -2.51
N GLU A 108 -11.79 -6.69 -3.71
CA GLU A 108 -11.38 -5.98 -4.93
C GLU A 108 -12.09 -4.63 -5.10
N SER A 109 -13.39 -4.60 -4.80
CA SER A 109 -14.23 -3.40 -4.80
C SER A 109 -14.67 -2.99 -3.39
N HIS A 110 -13.80 -2.26 -2.68
CA HIS A 110 -14.16 -1.54 -1.45
C HIS A 110 -14.33 -0.04 -1.71
N ARG A 111 -14.84 0.70 -0.71
CA ARG A 111 -15.23 2.13 -0.85
C ARG A 111 -14.08 3.07 -1.24
N LEU A 112 -12.84 2.65 -1.01
CA LEU A 112 -11.63 3.40 -1.37
C LEU A 112 -10.97 2.91 -2.67
N SER A 113 -11.36 1.75 -3.24
CA SER A 113 -10.64 1.13 -4.37
C SER A 113 -10.48 2.07 -5.56
N LYS A 114 -11.50 2.89 -5.88
CA LYS A 114 -11.44 3.87 -6.97
C LYS A 114 -10.43 5.01 -6.79
N TYR A 115 -9.79 5.09 -5.63
CA TYR A 115 -8.80 6.11 -5.30
C TYR A 115 -7.44 5.50 -4.94
N VAL A 116 -7.32 4.18 -5.05
CA VAL A 116 -6.07 3.43 -4.88
C VAL A 116 -5.67 2.92 -6.26
N HIS A 117 -4.43 3.19 -6.65
CA HIS A 117 -3.91 2.78 -7.94
C HIS A 117 -2.59 2.03 -7.76
N ASP A 118 -2.52 0.83 -8.31
CA ASP A 118 -1.27 0.09 -8.46
C ASP A 118 -0.66 0.48 -9.80
N VAL A 119 0.53 1.06 -9.75
CA VAL A 119 1.30 1.53 -10.91
C VAL A 119 2.55 0.68 -11.02
N PHE A 120 2.72 0.03 -12.16
CA PHE A 120 3.89 -0.81 -12.44
C PHE A 120 4.83 -0.06 -13.38
N ILE A 121 6.11 0.02 -13.03
CA ILE A 121 7.12 0.73 -13.82
C ILE A 121 8.27 -0.23 -14.07
N ASP A 122 8.58 -0.51 -15.35
CA ASP A 122 9.79 -1.23 -15.71
C ASP A 122 11.01 -0.33 -15.48
N VAL A 123 12.01 -0.81 -14.76
CA VAL A 123 13.23 -0.05 -14.48
C VAL A 123 14.02 0.28 -15.76
N ALA A 124 13.85 -0.49 -16.84
CA ALA A 124 14.42 -0.20 -18.15
C ALA A 124 13.85 1.09 -18.75
N ASP A 125 12.55 1.34 -18.60
CA ASP A 125 11.89 2.54 -19.10
C ASP A 125 12.42 3.81 -18.42
N ILE A 126 12.76 3.71 -17.13
CA ILE A 126 13.35 4.81 -16.35
C ILE A 126 14.76 5.15 -16.89
N LYS A 127 15.56 4.13 -17.18
CA LYS A 127 16.91 4.30 -17.74
C LYS A 127 16.85 4.96 -19.13
N GLU A 128 15.88 4.58 -19.95
CA GLU A 128 15.67 5.21 -21.26
C GLU A 128 15.23 6.68 -21.12
N ALA A 129 14.27 6.96 -20.24
CA ALA A 129 13.78 8.32 -20.01
C ALA A 129 14.88 9.26 -19.48
N THR A 130 15.71 8.77 -18.56
CA THR A 130 16.83 9.54 -18.00
C THR A 130 17.98 9.74 -18.99
N ALA A 131 18.18 8.81 -19.93
CA ALA A 131 19.13 8.98 -21.03
C ALA A 131 18.67 10.04 -22.04
N LYS A 132 17.36 10.10 -22.36
CA LYS A 132 16.79 11.11 -23.28
C LYS A 132 16.71 12.53 -22.68
N ALA A 133 16.76 12.65 -21.35
CA ALA A 133 16.69 13.93 -20.65
C ALA A 133 18.08 14.60 -20.45
N ARG A 134 19.16 13.95 -20.91
CA ARG A 134 20.53 14.46 -20.90
C ARG A 134 20.93 14.93 -22.30
#